data_AF-A0AAV3R5I4-F1
#
_entry.id   AF-A0AAV3R5I4-F1
#
_cell.length_a   1.000
_cell.length_b   1.000
_cell.length_c   1.000
_cell.angle_alpha   90.00
_cell.angle_beta   90.00
_cell.angle_gamma   90.00
#
_symmetry.space_group_name_H-M   'P 1'
#
loop_
_entity.id
_entity.type
_entity.pdbx_description
1 polymer ?
#
loop_
_entity_poly.entity_id
_entity_poly.type
_entity_poly.pdbx_seq_one_letter_code
_entity_poly.pdbx_strand_id
1 'polypeptide(L)'
;MLWGGSVDEEMCNRVAVEFREVSSDLMYLVGKPNISDLFPVLERFDIQGVEKQMMKIRGPFEKLLDLVLEERMKMGAEKVEGREDNKDFLQILLELKEQNEAGVSIDNTQVKAILMVSG
;
A
#
# COMPACT_ATOMS: atom_id res chain seq x y z
N MET A 1 -15.04 -3.66 -3.16
CA MET A 1 -13.68 -4.21 -3.44
C MET A 1 -12.65 -3.23 -2.93
N LEU A 2 -11.41 -3.67 -2.70
CA LEU A 2 -10.32 -2.78 -2.31
C LEU A 2 -10.21 -1.60 -3.30
N TRP A 3 -10.15 -1.88 -4.62
CA TRP A 3 -9.86 -0.89 -5.67
C TRP A 3 -10.88 -0.93 -6.84
N GLY A 4 -12.16 -1.19 -6.57
CA GLY A 4 -13.16 -1.54 -7.59
C GLY A 4 -13.90 -0.39 -8.30
N GLY A 5 -13.68 0.88 -7.94
CA GLY A 5 -14.34 2.01 -8.60
C GLY A 5 -13.65 2.41 -9.90
N SER A 6 -14.39 2.49 -11.02
CA SER A 6 -14.10 3.09 -12.35
C SER A 6 -12.64 3.32 -12.81
N VAL A 7 -11.68 2.48 -12.43
CA VAL A 7 -10.32 2.52 -12.95
C VAL A 7 -10.33 1.97 -14.37
N ASP A 8 -9.49 2.54 -15.23
CA ASP A 8 -9.15 1.94 -16.52
C ASP A 8 -8.73 0.47 -16.32
N GLU A 9 -9.39 -0.44 -17.03
CA GLU A 9 -9.23 -1.89 -16.83
C GLU A 9 -7.81 -2.36 -17.17
N GLU A 10 -7.15 -1.71 -18.13
CA GLU A 10 -5.76 -1.98 -18.49
C GLU A 10 -4.80 -1.55 -17.38
N MET A 11 -4.97 -0.34 -16.84
CA MET A 11 -4.20 0.16 -15.69
C MET A 11 -4.39 -0.73 -14.45
N CYS A 12 -5.63 -1.08 -14.13
CA CYS A 12 -5.95 -1.96 -12.99
C CYS A 12 -5.26 -3.33 -13.11
N ASN A 13 -5.26 -3.93 -14.31
CA ASN A 13 -4.55 -5.19 -14.56
C ASN A 13 -3.03 -5.04 -14.41
N ARG A 14 -2.44 -3.95 -14.92
CA ARG A 14 -1.01 -3.67 -14.77
C ARG A 14 -0.61 -3.55 -13.31
N VAL A 15 -1.35 -2.76 -12.53
CA VAL A 15 -1.04 -2.62 -11.10
C VAL A 15 -1.29 -3.92 -10.35
N ALA A 16 -2.31 -4.70 -10.69
CA ALA A 16 -2.54 -6.01 -10.07
C ALA A 16 -1.37 -6.98 -10.30
N VAL A 17 -0.78 -6.97 -11.50
CA VAL A 17 0.41 -7.79 -11.82
C VAL A 17 1.62 -7.33 -11.02
N GLU A 18 1.96 -6.04 -11.07
CA GLU A 18 3.10 -5.49 -10.32
C GLU A 18 2.91 -5.67 -8.81
N PHE A 19 1.70 -5.44 -8.29
CA PHE A 19 1.39 -5.64 -6.88
C PHE A 19 1.57 -7.09 -6.47
N ARG A 20 1.13 -8.04 -7.31
CA ARG A 20 1.28 -9.47 -7.05
C ARG A 20 2.76 -9.88 -7.00
N GLU A 21 3.59 -9.38 -7.90
CA GLU A 21 5.03 -9.64 -7.90
C GLU A 21 5.69 -9.12 -6.62
N VAL A 22 5.49 -7.84 -6.31
CA VAL A 22 6.13 -7.22 -5.15
C VAL A 22 5.59 -7.81 -3.83
N SER A 23 4.29 -8.14 -3.76
CA SER A 23 3.70 -8.79 -2.59
C SER A 23 4.18 -10.22 -2.39
N SER A 24 4.46 -10.95 -3.49
CA SER A 24 5.03 -12.30 -3.42
C SER A 24 6.43 -12.26 -2.81
N ASP A 25 7.27 -11.33 -3.25
CA ASP A 25 8.62 -11.15 -2.70
C ASP A 25 8.58 -10.72 -1.23
N LEU A 26 7.64 -9.83 -0.87
CA LEU A 26 7.41 -9.42 0.51
C LEU A 26 7.01 -10.61 1.38
N MET A 27 6.02 -11.40 0.95
CA MET A 27 5.55 -12.57 1.70
C MET A 27 6.61 -13.65 1.83
N TYR A 28 7.47 -13.81 0.83
CA TYR A 28 8.63 -14.69 0.92
C TYR A 28 9.58 -14.27 2.04
N LEU A 29 9.89 -12.96 2.15
CA LEU A 29 10.78 -12.46 3.21
C LEU A 29 10.12 -12.50 4.60
N VAL A 30 8.85 -12.13 4.70
CA VAL A 30 8.10 -12.15 5.97
C VAL A 30 7.94 -13.59 6.49
N GLY A 31 7.72 -14.55 5.60
CA GLY A 31 7.58 -15.96 5.96
C GLY A 31 8.90 -16.71 6.13
N LYS A 32 10.04 -16.08 5.81
CA LYS A 32 11.36 -16.72 5.90
C LYS A 32 11.81 -16.79 7.36
N PRO A 33 12.11 -17.98 7.91
CA PRO A 33 12.66 -18.09 9.26
C PRO A 33 13.96 -17.30 9.37
N ASN A 34 14.02 -16.35 10.29
CA ASN A 34 15.18 -15.50 10.53
C ASN A 34 15.81 -15.80 11.90
N ILE A 35 17.08 -16.17 11.91
CA ILE A 35 17.89 -16.52 13.08
C ILE A 35 18.02 -15.31 14.00
N SER A 36 18.11 -14.10 13.42
CA SER A 36 18.16 -12.86 14.19
C SER A 36 16.91 -12.64 15.05
N ASP A 37 15.74 -13.13 14.62
CA ASP A 37 14.49 -13.00 15.38
C ASP A 37 14.47 -13.94 16.60
N LEU A 38 15.26 -15.02 16.56
CA LEU A 38 15.40 -15.98 17.67
C LEU A 38 16.57 -15.64 18.60
N PHE A 39 17.60 -14.99 18.08
CA PHE A 39 18.83 -14.64 18.79
C PHE A 39 19.14 -13.15 18.60
N PRO A 40 18.61 -12.26 19.47
CA PRO A 40 18.74 -10.80 19.32
C PRO A 40 20.19 -10.29 19.23
N VAL A 41 21.15 -11.03 19.79
CA VAL A 41 22.58 -10.70 19.69
C VAL A 41 23.09 -10.70 18.23
N LEU A 42 22.40 -11.42 17.34
CA LEU A 42 22.75 -11.56 15.93
C LEU A 42 22.04 -10.54 15.01
N GLU A 43 21.10 -9.76 15.54
CA GLU A 43 20.27 -8.82 14.79
C GLU A 43 21.09 -7.84 13.94
N ARG A 44 22.10 -7.21 14.55
CA ARG A 44 22.95 -6.19 13.90
C ARG A 44 23.74 -6.68 12.68
N PHE A 45 23.85 -8.00 12.49
CA PHE A 45 24.67 -8.58 11.43
C PHE A 45 23.86 -8.91 10.16
N ASP A 46 22.52 -8.95 10.25
CA ASP A 46 21.65 -9.37 9.15
C ASP A 46 22.16 -10.65 8.44
N ILE A 47 22.43 -11.70 9.21
CA ILE A 47 23.15 -12.91 8.75
C ILE A 47 22.48 -13.53 7.52
N GLN A 48 21.15 -13.48 7.44
CA GLN A 48 20.37 -14.04 6.33
C GLN A 48 20.00 -13.00 5.26
N GLY A 49 20.47 -11.76 5.42
CA GLY A 49 20.23 -10.66 4.50
C GLY A 49 18.76 -10.26 4.40
N VAL A 50 17.93 -10.57 5.39
CA VAL A 50 16.48 -10.36 5.35
C VAL A 50 16.17 -8.88 5.37
N GLU A 51 16.80 -8.12 6.28
CA GLU A 51 16.61 -6.67 6.36
C GLU A 51 17.07 -5.99 5.07
N LYS A 52 18.25 -6.37 4.57
CA LYS A 52 18.78 -5.84 3.30
C LYS A 52 17.89 -6.16 2.10
N GLN A 53 17.27 -7.34 2.07
CA GLN A 53 16.32 -7.72 1.00
C GLN A 53 15.00 -6.96 1.14
N MET A 54 14.50 -6.77 2.36
CA MET A 54 13.29 -5.99 2.64
C MET A 54 13.44 -4.54 2.17
N MET A 55 14.61 -3.92 2.42
CA MET A 55 14.91 -2.58 1.92
C MET A 55 14.89 -2.48 0.39
N LYS A 56 15.22 -3.55 -0.33
CA LYS A 56 15.16 -3.57 -1.81
C LYS A 56 13.73 -3.64 -2.33
N ILE A 57 12.83 -4.35 -1.63
CA ILE A 57 11.42 -4.48 -1.99
C ILE A 57 10.63 -3.21 -1.64
N ARG A 58 11.04 -2.53 -0.57
CA ARG A 58 10.40 -1.30 -0.11
C ARG A 58 10.24 -0.25 -1.21
N GLY A 59 11.29 0.00 -2.00
CA GLY A 59 11.26 1.00 -3.06
C GLY A 59 10.22 0.73 -4.15
N PRO A 60 10.25 -0.46 -4.82
CA PRO A 60 9.20 -0.87 -5.75
C PRO A 60 7.78 -0.83 -5.16
N PHE A 61 7.60 -1.28 -3.91
CA PHE A 61 6.28 -1.27 -3.28
C PHE A 61 5.77 0.15 -2.98
N GLU A 62 6.64 1.04 -2.47
CA GLU A 62 6.30 2.45 -2.25
C GLU A 62 5.90 3.14 -3.55
N LYS A 63 6.65 2.91 -4.64
CA LYS A 63 6.32 3.46 -5.97
C LYS A 63 4.96 2.99 -6.47
N LEU A 64 4.63 1.72 -6.28
CA LEU A 64 3.34 1.17 -6.66
C LEU A 64 2.19 1.82 -5.89
N LEU A 65 2.34 2.00 -4.57
CA LEU A 65 1.34 2.72 -3.76
C LEU A 65 1.19 4.18 -4.18
N ASP A 66 2.29 4.86 -4.53
CA ASP A 66 2.24 6.23 -5.03
C ASP A 66 1.46 6.34 -6.34
N LEU A 67 1.72 5.47 -7.31
CA LEU A 67 0.98 5.44 -8.58
C LEU A 67 -0.53 5.28 -8.36
N VAL A 68 -0.90 4.38 -7.46
CA VAL A 68 -2.30 4.09 -7.13
C VAL A 68 -2.97 5.29 -6.45
N LEU A 69 -2.29 5.93 -5.50
CA LEU A 69 -2.80 7.11 -4.80
C LEU A 69 -2.96 8.30 -5.77
N GLU A 70 -1.97 8.53 -6.63
CA GLU A 70 -2.02 9.62 -7.62
C GLU A 70 -3.19 9.47 -8.59
N GLU A 71 -3.41 8.27 -9.11
CA GLU A 71 -4.55 8.02 -9.99
C GLU A 71 -5.89 8.20 -9.31
N ARG A 72 -5.99 7.78 -8.05
CA ARG A 72 -7.21 7.90 -7.26
C ARG A 72 -7.55 9.34 -6.95
N MET A 73 -6.55 10.15 -6.62
CA MET A 73 -6.73 11.60 -6.45
C MET A 73 -7.20 12.26 -7.75
N LYS A 74 -6.69 11.85 -8.92
CA LYS A 74 -7.14 12.37 -10.22
C LYS A 74 -8.60 12.02 -10.50
N MET A 75 -9.00 10.76 -10.30
CA MET A 75 -10.39 10.32 -10.48
C MET A 75 -11.36 10.96 -9.49
N GLY A 76 -10.94 11.19 -8.24
CA GLY A 76 -11.74 11.86 -7.22
C GLY A 76 -12.03 13.33 -7.55
N ALA A 77 -11.06 14.04 -8.13
CA ALA A 77 -11.22 15.44 -8.56
C ALA A 77 -12.18 15.62 -9.75
N GLU A 78 -12.40 14.58 -10.55
CA GLU A 78 -13.28 14.62 -11.73
C GLU A 78 -14.75 14.27 -11.42
N LYS A 79 -15.05 13.73 -10.23
CA LYS A 79 -16.42 13.37 -9.86
C LYS A 79 -17.22 14.59 -9.36
N VAL A 80 -18.14 15.03 -10.22
CA VAL A 80 -19.21 15.99 -9.94
C VAL A 80 -20.14 15.47 -8.84
N GLU A 81 -20.53 16.37 -7.93
CA GLU A 81 -21.48 16.16 -6.85
C GLU A 81 -22.71 15.33 -7.27
N GLY A 82 -23.02 14.25 -6.53
CA GLY A 82 -24.35 13.63 -6.57
C GLY A 82 -24.47 12.19 -7.08
N ARG A 83 -23.38 11.44 -7.32
CA ARG A 83 -23.46 9.98 -7.53
C ARG A 83 -23.03 9.22 -6.28
N GLU A 84 -24.00 8.55 -5.65
CA GLU A 84 -23.76 7.40 -4.75
C GLU A 84 -23.18 6.24 -5.58
N ASP A 85 -21.96 6.38 -6.05
CA ASP A 85 -21.19 5.24 -6.52
C ASP A 85 -20.71 4.44 -5.30
N ASN A 86 -20.67 3.11 -5.42
CA ASN A 86 -20.05 2.22 -4.44
C ASN A 86 -18.60 2.67 -4.16
N LYS A 87 -18.39 3.45 -3.10
CA LYS A 87 -17.07 3.92 -2.68
C LYS A 87 -16.20 2.71 -2.37
N ASP A 88 -15.02 2.64 -2.97
CA ASP A 88 -14.04 1.63 -2.61
C ASP A 88 -13.23 2.06 -1.38
N PHE A 89 -12.53 1.10 -0.78
CA PHE A 89 -11.84 1.31 0.49
C PHE A 89 -10.83 2.46 0.42
N LEU A 90 -10.11 2.56 -0.71
CA LEU A 90 -9.13 3.62 -0.92
C LEU A 90 -9.79 4.99 -1.06
N GLN A 91 -10.94 5.08 -1.74
CA GLN A 91 -11.72 6.31 -1.80
C GLN A 91 -12.15 6.78 -0.41
N ILE A 92 -12.56 5.85 0.47
CA ILE A 92 -12.91 6.17 1.87
C ILE A 92 -11.70 6.71 2.63
N LEU A 93 -10.53 6.10 2.49
CA LEU A 93 -9.30 6.59 3.14
C LEU A 93 -8.89 8.00 2.65
N LEU A 94 -9.09 8.30 1.36
CA LEU A 94 -8.81 9.61 0.79
C LEU A 94 -9.81 10.68 1.28
N GLU A 95 -11.09 10.34 1.36
CA GLU A 95 -12.10 11.25 1.94
C GLU A 95 -11.82 11.53 3.42
N LEU A 96 -11.38 10.53 4.20
CA LEU A 96 -10.96 10.73 5.59
C LEU A 96 -9.73 11.62 5.74
N LYS A 97 -8.82 11.60 4.76
CA LYS A 97 -7.70 12.55 4.70
C LYS A 97 -8.18 13.99 4.46
N GLU A 98 -9.23 14.18 3.66
CA GLU A 98 -9.79 15.49 3.33
C GLU A 98 -10.73 16.03 4.43
N GLN A 99 -11.43 15.14 5.13
CA GLN A 99 -12.35 15.49 6.23
C GLN A 99 -11.57 15.75 7.52
N ASN A 100 -11.25 17.02 7.75
CA ASN A 100 -10.54 17.48 8.95
C ASN A 100 -11.47 17.69 10.16
N GLU A 101 -12.68 17.10 10.15
CA GLU A 101 -13.75 17.42 11.12
C GLU A 101 -13.75 16.53 12.38
N ALA A 102 -13.13 15.34 12.34
CA ALA A 102 -13.17 14.38 13.44
C ALA A 102 -11.98 14.45 14.43
N GLY A 103 -11.08 15.44 14.27
CA GLY A 103 -9.85 15.55 15.07
C GLY A 103 -8.78 14.49 14.77
N VAL A 104 -9.00 13.67 13.74
CA VAL A 104 -8.06 12.67 13.22
C VAL A 104 -7.79 13.00 11.75
N SER A 105 -6.71 13.72 11.47
CA SER A 105 -6.24 13.93 10.10
C SER A 105 -5.35 12.76 9.69
N ILE A 106 -5.74 12.02 8.65
CA ILE A 106 -4.91 10.95 8.09
C ILE A 106 -4.06 11.52 6.96
N ASP A 107 -2.74 11.32 7.00
CA ASP A 107 -1.84 11.72 5.90
C ASP A 107 -1.54 10.57 4.93
N ASN A 108 -0.86 10.87 3.81
CA ASN A 108 -0.49 9.85 2.82
C ASN A 108 0.40 8.74 3.42
N THR A 109 1.21 9.05 4.44
CA THR A 109 2.07 8.06 5.11
C THR A 109 1.22 7.06 5.87
N GLN A 110 0.21 7.53 6.58
CA GLN A 110 -0.73 6.70 7.32
C GLN A 110 -1.63 5.88 6.39
N VAL A 111 -2.09 6.45 5.27
CA VAL A 111 -2.81 5.68 4.23
C VAL A 111 -1.93 4.55 3.70
N LYS A 112 -0.68 4.83 3.32
CA LYS A 112 0.27 3.80 2.87
C LYS A 112 0.57 2.76 3.95
N ALA A 113 0.70 3.17 5.21
CA ALA A 113 0.94 2.27 6.32
C ALA A 113 -0.24 1.31 6.53
N ILE A 114 -1.49 1.78 6.45
CA ILE A 114 -2.68 0.94 6.52
C ILE A 114 -2.68 -0.10 5.38
N LEU A 115 -2.27 0.31 4.17
CA LEU A 115 -2.14 -0.60 3.02
C LEU A 115 -0.95 -1.57 3.13
N MET A 116 0.08 -1.24 3.92
CA MET A 116 1.22 -2.12 4.22
C MET A 116 0.94 -3.10 5.36
N VAL A 117 0.11 -2.72 6.34
CA VAL A 117 -0.06 -3.42 7.63
C VAL A 117 -1.35 -4.24 7.70
N SER A 118 -2.15 -4.32 6.63
CA SER A 118 -3.30 -5.23 6.59
C SER A 118 -2.85 -6.69 6.44
N GLY A 119 -2.49 -7.30 7.57
CA GLY A 119 -2.35 -8.73 7.84
C GLY A 119 -3.08 -9.08 9.12
#